data_AF-A0A7W1YBZ1-F1
#
_entry.id   AF-A0A7W1YBZ1-F1
#
_cell.length_a   1.000
_cell.length_b   1.000
_cell.length_c   1.000
_cell.angle_alpha   90.00
_cell.angle_beta   90.00
_cell.angle_gamma   90.00
#
_symmetry.space_group_name_H-M   'P 1'
#
loop_
_entity.id
_entity.type
_entity.pdbx_description
1 polymer ?
#
loop_
_entity_poly.entity_id
_entity_poly.type
_entity_poly.pdbx_seq_one_letter_code
_entity_poly.pdbx_strand_id
1 'polypeptide(L)'
;MDKKIGVLYGMENTFPPALVEKINGMKVKGIVAESLQVGGVKMDVPSGYAVIIDRISQDIPFYRAFLKVAALHGAKVVNNPFWWTADDKFFNYALATKLGVAIPAT
;
A
#
# COMPACT_ATOMS: atom_id res chain seq x y z
N MET A 1 22.74 0.37 -5.79
CA MET A 1 21.71 1.26 -5.22
C MET A 1 20.77 0.40 -4.40
N ASP A 2 20.51 0.79 -3.16
CA ASP A 2 19.58 0.06 -2.31
C ASP A 2 18.14 0.28 -2.79
N LYS A 3 17.32 -0.77 -2.77
CA LYS A 3 15.90 -0.69 -3.08
C LYS A 3 15.14 -0.29 -1.82
N LYS A 4 14.34 0.77 -1.95
CA LYS A 4 13.53 1.32 -0.86
C LYS A 4 12.13 0.72 -0.84
N ILE A 5 11.67 0.40 0.36
CA ILE A 5 10.29 0.04 0.68
C ILE A 5 9.70 1.19 1.51
N GLY A 6 8.68 1.86 0.97
CA GLY A 6 8.00 2.96 1.65
C GLY A 6 6.73 2.48 2.33
N VAL A 7 6.55 2.76 3.62
CA VAL A 7 5.29 2.47 4.33
C VAL A 7 4.49 3.77 4.45
N LEU A 8 3.37 3.85 3.76
CA LEU A 8 2.49 5.03 3.71
C LEU A 8 1.33 4.84 4.69
N TYR A 9 1.25 5.69 5.72
CA TYR A 9 0.25 5.61 6.78
C TYR A 9 -0.07 6.99 7.35
N GLY A 10 -1.21 7.12 8.02
CA GLY A 10 -1.66 8.34 8.70
C GLY A 10 -1.19 8.40 10.16
N MET A 11 -2.13 8.55 11.09
CA MET A 11 -1.86 8.65 12.53
C MET A 11 -1.53 7.32 13.22
N GLU A 12 -1.51 6.20 12.49
CA GLU A 12 -1.20 4.88 13.04
C GLU A 12 0.26 4.82 13.50
N ASN A 13 0.50 4.50 14.77
CA ASN A 13 1.83 4.60 15.39
C ASN A 13 2.35 3.29 16.01
N THR A 14 1.63 2.18 15.87
CA THR A 14 2.04 0.87 16.42
C THR A 14 2.52 -0.08 15.33
N PHE A 15 1.70 -0.34 14.31
CA PHE A 15 2.03 -1.29 13.26
C PHE A 15 3.07 -0.78 12.25
N PRO A 16 2.95 0.42 11.65
CA PRO A 16 3.89 0.86 10.62
C PRO A 16 5.35 0.96 11.09
N PRO A 17 5.66 1.53 12.27
CA PRO A 17 7.02 1.53 12.80
C PRO A 17 7.55 0.11 13.05
N ALA A 18 6.74 -0.77 13.63
CA ALA A 18 7.12 -2.16 13.87
C ALA A 18 7.40 -2.93 12.57
N LEU A 19 6.64 -2.65 11.51
CA LEU A 19 6.87 -3.24 10.19
C LEU A 19 8.20 -2.77 9.58
N VAL A 20 8.49 -1.47 9.66
CA VAL A 20 9.77 -0.90 9.21
C VAL A 20 10.94 -1.52 9.96
N GLU A 21 10.85 -1.59 11.29
CA GLU A 21 11.87 -2.22 12.13
C GLU A 21 12.05 -3.68 11.77
N LYS A 22 10.94 -4.43 11.59
CA LYS A 22 10.99 -5.83 11.21
C LYS A 22 11.70 -6.05 9.88
N ILE A 23 11.36 -5.29 8.84
CA ILE A 23 11.98 -5.41 7.52
C ILE A 23 13.48 -5.11 7.59
N ASN A 24 13.86 -4.01 8.25
CA ASN A 24 15.27 -3.64 8.39
C ASN A 24 16.05 -4.65 9.26
N GLY A 25 15.40 -5.21 10.28
CA GLY A 25 15.96 -6.25 11.15
C GLY A 25 16.23 -7.59 10.44
N MET A 26 15.61 -7.83 9.27
CA MET A 26 15.94 -8.99 8.42
C MET A 26 17.31 -8.86 7.75
N LYS A 27 17.91 -7.66 7.73
CA LYS A 27 19.26 -7.40 7.20
C LYS A 27 19.48 -7.94 5.78
N VAL A 28 18.45 -7.85 4.94
CA VAL A 28 18.54 -8.26 3.53
C VAL A 28 19.41 -7.24 2.79
N LYS A 29 20.50 -7.71 2.17
CA LYS A 29 21.46 -6.86 1.47
C LYS A 29 20.77 -6.01 0.39
N GLY A 30 20.98 -4.70 0.45
CA GLY A 30 20.46 -3.75 -0.55
C GLY A 30 18.97 -3.46 -0.43
N ILE A 31 18.33 -3.77 0.71
CA ILE A 31 16.93 -3.43 1.00
C ILE A 31 16.87 -2.54 2.24
N VAL A 32 16.09 -1.46 2.15
CA VAL A 32 15.80 -0.58 3.28
C VAL A 32 14.30 -0.26 3.30
N ALA A 33 13.69 -0.29 4.48
CA ALA A 33 12.34 0.20 4.71
C ALA A 33 12.36 1.53 5.46
N GLU A 34 11.44 2.43 5.11
CA GLU A 34 11.24 3.71 5.79
C GLU A 34 9.78 4.13 5.74
N SER A 35 9.39 5.04 6.64
CA SER A 35 8.10 5.73 6.54
C SER A 35 8.08 6.59 5.29
N LEU A 36 7.07 6.38 4.44
CA LEU A 36 6.93 7.13 3.21
C LEU A 36 6.47 8.55 3.54
N GLN A 37 7.33 9.52 3.23
CA GLN A 37 6.99 10.94 3.29
C GLN A 37 6.53 11.40 1.90
N VAL A 38 5.30 11.90 1.80
CA VAL A 38 4.78 12.46 0.55
C VAL A 38 5.12 13.95 0.52
N GLY A 39 6.13 14.30 -0.28
CA GLY A 39 6.45 15.69 -0.60
C GLY A 39 5.57 16.25 -1.72
N GLY A 40 6.06 17.29 -2.40
CA GLY A 40 5.39 17.82 -3.59
C GLY A 40 5.28 16.76 -4.69
N VAL A 41 4.05 16.33 -5.00
CA VAL A 41 3.78 15.33 -6.04
C VAL A 41 3.79 16.01 -7.41
N LYS A 42 4.58 15.48 -8.34
CA LYS A 42 4.62 15.89 -9.76
C LYS A 42 4.09 14.74 -10.62
N MET A 43 3.50 15.07 -11.77
CA MET A 43 2.82 14.07 -12.62
C MET A 43 3.78 13.02 -13.23
N ASP A 44 5.02 13.40 -13.54
CA ASP A 44 5.98 12.58 -14.29
C ASP A 44 7.28 12.39 -13.49
N VAL A 45 7.16 12.08 -12.20
CA VAL A 45 8.31 11.84 -11.32
C VAL A 45 8.11 10.53 -10.55
N PRO A 46 9.06 9.58 -10.65
CA PRO A 46 9.04 8.36 -9.85
C PRO A 46 9.05 8.67 -8.35
N SER A 47 8.34 7.86 -7.56
CA SER A 47 8.29 8.00 -6.11
C SER A 47 9.63 7.73 -5.40
N GLY A 48 10.58 7.09 -6.10
CA GLY A 48 11.85 6.63 -5.54
C GLY A 48 11.76 5.30 -4.77
N TYR A 49 10.57 4.71 -4.66
CA TYR A 49 10.34 3.45 -3.96
C TYR A 49 10.16 2.30 -4.95
N ALA A 50 10.81 1.17 -4.67
CA ALA A 50 10.59 -0.06 -5.42
C ALA A 50 9.28 -0.74 -5.00
N VAL A 51 8.95 -0.64 -3.71
CA VAL A 51 7.69 -1.14 -3.12
C VAL A 51 7.10 -0.07 -2.22
N ILE A 52 5.78 0.11 -2.27
CA ILE A 52 5.01 0.94 -1.34
C ILE A 52 3.97 0.07 -0.65
N ILE A 53 3.93 0.14 0.68
CA ILE A 53 2.91 -0.49 1.52
C ILE A 53 1.92 0.60 1.92
N ASP A 54 0.71 0.53 1.38
CA ASP A 54 -0.39 1.44 1.59
C ASP A 54 -1.26 1.03 2.79
N ARG A 55 -1.43 1.95 3.73
CA ARG A 55 -2.24 1.79 4.94
C ARG A 55 -3.25 2.92 5.15
N ILE A 56 -3.43 3.82 4.17
CA ILE A 56 -4.23 5.04 4.37
C ILE A 56 -4.98 5.51 3.12
N SER A 57 -4.68 4.99 1.93
CA SER A 57 -5.39 5.44 0.72
C SER A 57 -6.87 5.09 0.71
N GLN A 58 -7.31 4.18 1.61
CA GLN A 58 -8.72 3.87 1.87
C GLN A 58 -9.51 5.10 2.36
N ASP A 59 -8.86 6.00 3.08
CA ASP A 59 -9.52 7.14 3.72
C ASP A 59 -9.29 8.45 2.94
N ILE A 60 -8.13 8.58 2.27
CA ILE A 60 -7.70 9.84 1.68
C ILE A 60 -7.47 9.68 0.16
N PRO A 61 -8.36 10.25 -0.69
CA PRO A 61 -8.28 10.12 -2.15
C PRO A 61 -6.96 10.59 -2.77
N PHE A 62 -6.33 11.62 -2.19
CA PHE A 62 -5.04 12.13 -2.64
C PHE A 62 -3.96 11.04 -2.66
N TYR A 63 -3.83 10.26 -1.58
CA TYR A 63 -2.84 9.19 -1.50
C TYR A 63 -3.09 8.12 -2.55
N ARG A 64 -4.36 7.82 -2.86
CA ARG A 64 -4.68 6.86 -3.92
C ARG A 64 -4.22 7.34 -5.29
N ALA A 65 -4.45 8.63 -5.61
CA ALA A 65 -3.98 9.21 -6.86
C ALA A 65 -2.44 9.15 -6.94
N PHE A 66 -1.75 9.52 -5.86
CA PHE A 66 -0.29 9.38 -5.75
C PHE A 66 0.19 7.93 -5.98
N LEU A 67 -0.44 6.95 -5.35
CA LEU A 67 -0.08 5.54 -5.48
C LEU A 67 -0.29 5.01 -6.90
N LYS A 68 -1.33 5.46 -7.60
CA LYS A 68 -1.54 5.12 -9.03
C LYS A 68 -0.41 5.68 -9.90
N VAL A 69 0.03 6.91 -9.65
CA VAL A 69 1.18 7.51 -10.35
C VAL A 69 2.47 6.77 -10.00
N ALA A 70 2.68 6.39 -8.74
CA ALA A 70 3.84 5.59 -8.35
C ALA A 70 3.85 4.23 -9.05
N ALA A 71 2.70 3.56 -9.13
CA ALA A 71 2.54 2.30 -9.86
C ALA A 71 2.79 2.45 -11.36
N LEU A 72 2.32 3.55 -11.97
CA LEU A 72 2.60 3.89 -13.38
C LEU A 72 4.11 3.99 -13.65
N HIS A 73 4.88 4.53 -12.71
CA HIS A 73 6.34 4.64 -12.81
C HIS A 73 7.10 3.37 -12.35
N GLY A 74 6.39 2.26 -12.14
CA GLY A 74 6.99 0.95 -11.87
C GLY A 74 7.12 0.56 -10.40
N ALA A 75 6.66 1.38 -9.45
CA ALA A 75 6.61 0.96 -8.05
C ALA A 75 5.58 -0.15 -7.87
N LYS A 76 5.92 -1.20 -7.11
CA LYS A 76 4.92 -2.18 -6.67
C LYS A 76 4.18 -1.62 -5.47
N VAL A 77 2.86 -1.61 -5.52
CA VAL A 77 2.03 -1.05 -4.43
C VAL A 77 1.18 -2.16 -3.83
N VAL A 78 1.21 -2.27 -2.50
CA VAL A 78 0.45 -3.24 -1.71
C VAL A 78 -0.39 -2.47 -0.70
N ASN A 79 -1.72 -2.47 -0.76
CA ASN A 79 -2.56 -3.17 -1.73
C ASN A 79 -2.61 -2.49 -3.10
N ASN A 80 -3.09 -3.20 -4.12
CA ASN A 80 -3.18 -2.67 -5.48
C ASN A 80 -4.05 -1.39 -5.51
N PRO A 81 -3.53 -0.22 -5.92
CA PRO A 81 -4.25 1.06 -5.82
C PRO A 81 -5.38 1.21 -6.84
N PHE A 82 -5.50 0.27 -7.78
CA PHE A 82 -6.62 0.16 -8.71
C PHE A 82 -7.74 -0.74 -8.17
N TRP A 83 -7.46 -1.50 -7.11
CA TRP A 83 -8.40 -2.42 -6.49
C TRP A 83 -8.90 -1.84 -5.17
N TRP A 84 -10.12 -1.30 -5.21
CA TRP A 84 -10.74 -0.54 -4.12
C TRP A 84 -11.69 -1.38 -3.26
N THR A 85 -11.85 -2.67 -3.58
CA THR A 85 -13.06 -3.42 -3.19
C THR A 85 -13.11 -3.84 -1.73
N ALA A 86 -12.11 -3.59 -0.88
CA ALA A 86 -12.18 -4.04 0.51
C ALA A 86 -13.45 -3.53 1.24
N ASP A 87 -13.97 -2.37 0.84
CA ASP A 87 -15.24 -1.82 1.36
C ASP A 87 -16.45 -2.00 0.40
N ASP A 88 -16.26 -2.65 -0.75
CA ASP A 88 -17.37 -3.02 -1.64
C ASP A 88 -18.01 -4.32 -1.15
N LYS A 89 -18.81 -4.20 -0.09
CA LYS A 89 -19.46 -5.33 0.57
C LYS A 89 -20.31 -6.14 -0.41
N PHE A 90 -21.05 -5.47 -1.30
CA PHE A 90 -21.91 -6.15 -2.27
C PHE A 90 -21.09 -7.06 -3.19
N PHE A 91 -20.04 -6.53 -3.82
CA PHE A 91 -19.15 -7.34 -4.66
C PHE A 91 -18.45 -8.44 -3.86
N ASN A 92 -17.90 -8.12 -2.68
CA ASN A 92 -17.14 -9.07 -1.88
C ASN A 92 -17.99 -10.27 -1.43
N TYR A 93 -19.24 -10.05 -1.00
CA TYR A 93 -20.13 -11.13 -0.61
C TYR A 93 -20.57 -11.98 -1.81
N ALA A 94 -20.81 -11.35 -2.98
CA ALA A 94 -21.09 -12.07 -4.21
C ALA A 94 -19.89 -12.94 -4.64
N LEU A 95 -18.67 -12.41 -4.55
CA LEU A 95 -17.44 -13.15 -4.82
C LEU A 95 -17.25 -14.31 -3.84
N ALA A 96 -17.43 -14.07 -2.53
CA ALA A 96 -17.32 -15.10 -1.50
C ALA A 96 -18.32 -16.25 -1.73
N THR A 97 -19.57 -15.94 -2.08
CA THR A 97 -20.60 -16.92 -2.45
C THR A 97 -20.13 -17.77 -3.63
N LYS A 98 -19.62 -17.12 -4.70
CA LYS A 98 -19.14 -17.82 -5.90
C LYS A 98 -17.94 -18.74 -5.62
N LEU A 99 -17.10 -18.38 -4.67
CA LEU A 99 -15.94 -19.16 -4.25
C LEU A 99 -16.28 -20.25 -3.22
N GLY A 100 -17.52 -20.32 -2.72
CA GLY A 100 -17.91 -21.27 -1.68
C GLY A 100 -17.37 -20.93 -0.30
N VAL A 101 -17.00 -19.66 -0.06
CA VAL A 101 -16.58 -19.17 1.25
C VAL A 101 -17.81 -18.95 2.12
N ALA A 102 -17.80 -19.49 3.34
CA ALA A 102 -18.88 -19.28 4.30
C ALA A 102 -18.97 -17.79 4.67
N ILE A 103 -20.17 -17.20 4.50
CA ILE A 103 -20.50 -15.82 4.82
C ILE A 103 -21.83 -15.76 5.59
N PRO A 104 -22.07 -14.73 6.43
CA PRO A 104 -23.38 -14.51 7.03
C PRO A 104 -24.46 -14.32 5.95
N ALA A 105 -25.73 -14.56 6.31
CA ALA A 105 -26.84 -14.13 5.48
C ALA A 105 -26.73 -12.61 5.24
N THR A 106 -26.66 -12.21 3.97
CA THR A 106 -26.38 -10.85 3.50
C THR A 106 -27.52 -10.37 2.61
#